data_AF-A0A6I1HS39-F1
#
_entry.id   AF-A0A6I1HS39-F1
#
_cell.length_a   1.000
_cell.length_b   1.000
_cell.length_c   1.000
_cell.angle_alpha   90.00
_cell.angle_beta   90.00
_cell.angle_gamma   90.00
#
_symmetry.space_group_name_H-M   'P 1'
#
loop_
_entity.id
_entity.type
_entity.pdbx_description
1 polymer ?
#
loop_
_entity_poly.entity_id
_entity_poly.type
_entity_poly.pdbx_seq_one_letter_code
_entity_poly.pdbx_strand_id
1 'polypeptide(L)' 'MHFENPTIHKGFTISATACQRRDGRWVGSYISENQACGAYADTCDYDDCSNEKEAQQVALSVGWRLADGVPAR' A
#
# COMPACT_ATOMS: atom_id res chain seq x y z
N MET A 1 2.25 13.12 4.36
CA MET A 1 2.59 11.69 4.45
C MET A 1 3.78 11.48 3.53
N HIS A 2 4.94 11.10 4.06
CA HIS A 2 6.08 10.66 3.25
C HIS A 2 5.91 9.15 3.00
N PHE A 3 6.00 8.72 1.75
CA PHE A 3 6.01 7.30 1.40
C PHE A 3 7.45 6.82 1.40
N GLU A 4 7.76 5.81 2.19
CA GLU A 4 9.10 5.22 2.20
C GLU A 4 9.18 4.08 1.18
N ASN A 5 10.24 4.11 0.36
CA ASN A 5 10.65 3.02 -0.54
C ASN A 5 9.56 2.52 -1.51
N PRO A 6 9.21 3.30 -2.55
CA PRO A 6 8.33 2.81 -3.61
C PRO A 6 8.91 1.54 -4.25
N THR A 7 8.06 0.54 -4.43
CA THR A 7 8.38 -0.71 -5.13
C THR A 7 7.78 -0.69 -6.52
N ILE A 8 8.43 -1.34 -7.49
CA ILE A 8 7.89 -1.47 -8.84
C ILE A 8 7.48 -2.93 -9.04
N HIS A 9 6.20 -3.16 -9.38
CA HIS A 9 5.66 -4.50 -9.65
C HIS A 9 4.75 -4.46 -10.87
N LYS A 10 5.06 -5.24 -11.93
CA LYS A 10 4.28 -5.29 -13.19
C LYS A 10 3.99 -3.91 -13.82
N GLY A 11 4.93 -2.97 -13.69
CA GLY A 11 4.77 -1.59 -14.20
C GLY A 11 3.93 -0.67 -13.30
N PHE A 12 3.46 -1.17 -12.15
CA PHE A 12 2.90 -0.34 -11.09
C PHE A 12 4.02 0.15 -10.16
N THR A 13 4.05 1.45 -9.90
CA THR A 13 4.79 2.04 -8.78
C THR A 13 3.89 1.99 -7.55
N ILE A 14 4.35 1.27 -6.52
CA ILE A 14 3.56 0.98 -5.33
C ILE A 14 4.30 1.53 -4.11
N SER A 15 3.68 2.52 -3.48
CA SER A 15 4.18 3.23 -2.32
C SER A 15 3.30 2.92 -1.12
N ALA A 16 3.90 2.63 0.02
CA ALA A 16 3.17 2.42 1.28
C ALA A 16 3.61 3.41 2.35
N THR A 17 2.68 3.76 3.22
CA THR A 17 2.90 4.57 4.42
C THR A 17 2.06 3.99 5.54
N ALA A 18 2.32 4.39 6.78
CA ALA A 18 1.47 4.01 7.90
C ALA A 18 1.30 5.17 8.87
N CYS A 19 0.20 5.14 9.61
CA CYS A 19 -0.07 6.10 10.67
C CYS A 19 -0.61 5.38 11.91
N GLN A 20 -0.21 5.89 13.08
CA GLN A 20 -0.78 5.40 14.34
C GLN A 20 -2.10 6.11 14.62
N ARG A 21 -3.14 5.33 14.90
CA ARG A 21 -4.45 5.82 15.37
C ARG A 21 -4.39 6.19 16.85
N ARG A 22 -5.37 6.96 17.32
CA ARG A 22 -5.46 7.40 18.72
C ARG A 22 -5.60 6.25 19.73
N ASP A 23 -6.07 5.09 19.27
CA ASP A 23 -6.21 3.86 20.06
C ASP A 23 -4.92 3.04 20.12
N GLY A 24 -3.83 3.52 19.53
CA GLY A 24 -2.52 2.87 19.52
C GLY A 24 -2.29 1.89 18.36
N ARG A 25 -3.33 1.56 17.59
CA ARG A 25 -3.22 0.68 16.42
C ARG A 25 -2.54 1.37 15.26
N TRP A 26 -1.76 0.61 14.50
CA TRP A 26 -1.15 1.11 13.27
C TRP A 26 -2.01 0.77 12.07
N VAL A 27 -2.14 1.73 11.15
CA VAL A 27 -2.92 1.57 9.92
C VAL A 27 -2.06 1.90 8.73
N GLY A 28 -2.02 0.98 7.78
CA GLY A 28 -1.27 1.13 6.55
C GLY A 28 -2.08 1.88 5.49
N SER A 29 -1.43 2.52 4.55
CA SER A 29 -2.05 3.05 3.34
C SER A 29 -1.10 2.89 2.18
N TYR A 30 -1.62 2.60 0.99
CA TYR A 30 -0.80 2.49 -0.20
C TYR A 30 -1.36 3.30 -1.36
N ILE A 31 -0.48 3.61 -2.29
CA ILE A 31 -0.80 4.12 -3.63
C ILE A 31 -0.13 3.16 -4.63
N SER A 32 -0.88 2.69 -5.61
CA SER A 32 -0.43 1.83 -6.70
C SER A 32 -0.76 2.52 -8.03
N GLU A 33 0.27 2.99 -8.73
CA GLU A 33 0.13 3.80 -9.94
C GLU A 33 0.76 3.11 -11.16
N ASN A 34 0.01 2.98 -12.25
CA ASN A 34 0.50 2.52 -13.54
C ASN A 34 0.01 3.45 -14.64
N GLN A 35 0.90 3.92 -15.52
CA GLN A 35 0.56 4.84 -16.60
C GLN A 35 -0.52 4.29 -17.55
N ALA A 36 -0.61 2.97 -17.72
CA ALA A 36 -1.61 2.32 -18.58
C ALA A 36 -2.96 2.08 -17.90
N CYS A 37 -3.01 2.06 -16.56
CA CYS A 37 -4.20 1.65 -15.79
C CYS A 37 -4.70 2.70 -14.79
N GLY A 38 -3.98 3.81 -14.61
CA GLY A 38 -4.27 4.85 -13.64
C GLY A 38 -3.67 4.58 -12.26
N ALA A 39 -4.08 5.40 -11.28
CA ALA A 39 -3.66 5.29 -9.89
C ALA A 39 -4.79 4.77 -9.00
N TYR A 40 -4.45 3.82 -8.12
CA TYR A 40 -5.30 3.28 -7.08
C TYR A 40 -4.71 3.63 -5.72
N ALA A 41 -5.52 4.08 -4.78
CA ALA A 41 -5.08 4.35 -3.42
C ALA A 41 -6.10 3.77 -2.44
N ASP A 42 -5.60 3.15 -1.37
CA ASP A 42 -6.46 2.62 -0.31
C ASP A 42 -5.75 2.65 1.04
N THR A 43 -6.55 2.61 2.10
CA THR A 43 -6.11 2.54 3.50
C THR A 43 -6.43 1.15 4.03
N CYS A 44 -5.41 0.42 4.43
CA CYS A 44 -5.52 -0.91 5.01
C CYS A 44 -5.74 -0.79 6.52
N ASP A 45 -7.00 -0.61 6.92
CA ASP A 45 -7.39 -0.52 8.34
C ASP A 45 -8.08 -1.76 8.90
N TYR A 46 -8.14 -2.82 8.10
CA TYR A 46 -8.74 -4.11 8.46
C TYR A 46 -7.81 -4.99 9.31
N ASP A 47 -6.50 -4.73 9.31
CA ASP A 47 -5.50 -5.49 10.05
C ASP A 47 -5.07 -4.74 11.31
N ASP A 48 -5.20 -5.38 12.48
CA ASP A 48 -4.69 -4.86 13.76
C ASP A 48 -3.15 -4.94 13.80
N CYS A 49 -2.49 -4.05 13.07
CA CYS A 49 -1.04 -3.99 13.01
C CYS A 49 -0.47 -3.40 14.31
N SER A 50 0.58 -4.04 14.83
CA SER A 50 1.16 -3.69 16.13
C SER A 50 2.26 -2.63 16.03
N ASN A 51 2.82 -2.39 14.84
CA ASN A 51 3.84 -1.37 14.59
C ASN A 51 3.75 -0.78 13.17
N GLU A 52 4.48 0.31 12.95
CA GLU A 52 4.55 1.03 11.67
C GLU A 52 4.95 0.12 10.51
N LYS A 53 5.97 -0.71 10.72
CA LYS A 53 6.55 -1.56 9.69
C LYS A 53 5.56 -2.63 9.23
N GLU A 54 4.84 -3.27 10.15
CA GLU A 54 3.79 -4.23 9.84
C GLU A 54 2.68 -3.59 9.01
N ALA A 55 2.20 -2.42 9.44
CA ALA A 55 1.16 -1.68 8.72
C ALA A 55 1.59 -1.29 7.30
N GLN A 56 2.83 -0.83 7.14
CA GLN A 56 3.40 -0.54 5.81
C GLN A 56 3.50 -1.80 4.94
N GLN A 57 3.96 -2.92 5.49
CA GLN A 57 4.11 -4.18 4.76
C GLN A 57 2.76 -4.77 4.33
N VAL A 58 1.76 -4.70 5.19
CA VAL A 58 0.38 -5.09 4.86
C VAL A 58 -0.12 -4.24 3.71
N ALA A 59 -0.03 -2.90 3.80
CA ALA A 59 -0.48 -2.01 2.75
C ALA A 59 0.24 -2.24 1.41
N LEU A 60 1.56 -2.47 1.48
CA LEU A 60 2.36 -2.82 0.31
C LEU A 60 1.86 -4.12 -0.35
N SER A 61 1.55 -5.14 0.45
CA SER A 61 1.07 -6.43 -0.04
C SER A 61 -0.29 -6.33 -0.75
N VAL A 62 -1.18 -5.44 -0.29
CA VAL A 62 -2.47 -5.19 -0.94
C VAL A 62 -2.25 -4.50 -2.29
N GLY A 63 -1.38 -3.48 -2.35
CA GLY A 63 -1.00 -2.84 -3.60
C GLY A 63 -0.43 -3.83 -4.63
N TRP A 64 0.38 -4.80 -4.18
CA TRP A 64 0.92 -5.86 -5.05
C TRP A 64 -0.17 -6.79 -5.59
N ARG A 65 -1.10 -7.23 -4.75
CA ARG A 65 -2.22 -8.09 -5.18
C ARG A 65 -3.10 -7.40 -6.21
N LEU A 66 -3.31 -6.09 -6.09
CA LEU A 66 -4.02 -5.32 -7.12
C LEU A 66 -3.26 -5.32 -8.44
N ALA A 67 -1.96 -5.01 -8.41
CA ALA A 67 -1.13 -5.07 -9.61
C ALA A 67 -1.09 -6.47 -10.25
N ASP A 68 -1.20 -7.54 -9.45
CA ASP A 68 -1.32 -8.91 -9.95
C ASP A 68 -2.67 -9.22 -10.60
N GLY A 69 -3.75 -8.61 -10.11
CA GLY A 69 -5.11 -8.80 -10.63
C GLY A 69 -5.40 -8.00 -11.90
N VAL A 70 -4.59 -6.99 -12.23
CA VAL A 70 -4.72 -6.25 -13.49
C VAL A 70 -4.08 -7.07 -14.62
N PRO A 71 -4.82 -7.40 -15.69
CA PRO A 71 -4.24 -8.10 -16.82
C PRO A 71 -3.15 -7.23 -17.45
N ALA A 72 -1.93 -7.78 -17.55
CA ALA A 72 -0.85 -7.15 -18.31
C ALA A 72 -1.32 -7.04 -19.77
N ARG A 73 -1.42 -5.80 -20.25
CA ARG A 73 -1.94 -5.50 -21.58
C ARG A 73 -0.87 -5.59 -22.65
#